data_AF-A0AAV5QWT1-F1
#
_entry.id   AF-A0AAV5QWT1-F1
#
_cell.length_a   1.000
_cell.length_b   1.000
_cell.length_c   1.000
_cell.angle_alpha   90.00
_cell.angle_beta   90.00
_cell.angle_gamma   90.00
#
_symmetry.space_group_name_H-M   'P 1'
#
loop_
_entity.id
_entity.type
_entity.pdbx_description
1 polymer ?
#
loop_
_entity_poly.entity_id
_entity_poly.type
_entity_poly.pdbx_seq_one_letter_code
_entity_poly.pdbx_strand_id
1 'polypeptide(L)'
;MSYSNETRPIRRMVDDSYDESLDPDYTLSNTTTVLNDDDDDDDIESDIDSDLDDDKDLLKDLQNDNQSLNNITNDTLKNDPISDSPTLPSHFYSIIHKHELPRKLFHISIGFLTIYLHINGYKTKNVWQSNLLAVIIIFSLDLLRFNWPYFNHLYCLTVGFLMREREINSINGVIYFQIGLILTFIFQKQDVSIMSILLLSWSDTAASTIGRNFGYLSPKISNSKSLIGSMAAFITGMFSCYLFYGIIVPKFPQYSIDFEYNPLNNQINLLTLSLLSGFIASLSEGIDIIGIDDNLTIPLLSGIFLSNVIKLGK
;
A
#
# COMPACT_ATOMS: atom_id res chain seq x y z
N MET A 1 28.54 38.12 28.18
CA MET A 1 27.79 37.27 29.13
C MET A 1 26.38 37.83 29.18
N SER A 2 25.28 37.16 28.86
CA SER A 2 24.98 35.87 28.23
C SER A 2 23.50 36.01 27.83
N TYR A 3 23.17 36.00 26.54
CA TYR A 3 21.77 35.95 26.10
C TYR A 3 21.33 34.47 26.17
N SER A 4 20.35 34.19 27.02
CA SER A 4 19.71 32.87 27.12
C SER A 4 18.79 32.66 25.91
N ASN A 5 19.25 31.87 24.93
CA ASN A 5 18.41 31.30 23.89
C ASN A 5 17.64 30.10 24.47
N GLU A 6 16.44 30.35 24.97
CA GLU A 6 15.46 29.27 25.20
C GLU A 6 14.80 28.93 23.86
N THR A 7 15.32 27.89 23.20
CA THR A 7 14.65 27.22 22.09
C THR A 7 13.41 26.50 22.63
N ARG A 8 12.21 26.99 22.29
CA ARG A 8 10.96 26.27 22.53
C ARG A 8 11.02 24.90 21.84
N PRO A 9 10.64 23.79 22.49
CA PRO A 9 10.62 22.48 21.84
C PRO A 9 9.49 22.46 20.80
N ILE A 10 9.84 22.13 19.57
CA ILE A 10 8.86 21.78 18.53
C ILE A 10 8.11 20.54 19.04
N ARG A 11 6.79 20.69 19.20
CA ARG A 11 5.88 19.64 19.67
C ARG A 11 6.02 18.42 18.74
N ARG A 12 6.55 17.32 19.27
CA ARG A 12 6.71 16.03 18.61
C ARG A 12 5.30 15.51 18.27
N MET A 13 4.90 15.58 17.00
CA MET A 13 3.64 15.02 16.48
C MET A 13 3.86 13.61 15.93
N VAL A 14 4.55 12.76 16.69
CA VAL A 14 4.62 11.32 16.40
C VAL A 14 4.37 10.63 17.72
N ASP A 15 3.21 10.00 17.82
CA ASP A 15 2.92 9.06 18.88
C ASP A 15 3.76 7.81 18.62
N ASP A 16 4.85 7.65 19.37
CA ASP A 16 5.76 6.52 19.27
C ASP A 16 5.12 5.19 19.76
N SER A 17 3.82 5.19 20.12
CA SER A 17 3.06 4.01 20.55
C SER A 17 2.10 3.43 19.50
N TYR A 18 2.02 4.02 18.31
CA TYR A 18 1.10 3.58 17.26
C TYR A 18 1.66 2.39 16.47
N ASP A 19 1.05 1.21 16.67
CA ASP A 19 1.32 -0.02 15.94
C ASP A 19 0.19 -0.30 14.93
N GLU A 20 0.46 -0.01 13.65
CA GLU A 20 -0.49 -0.18 12.54
C GLU A 20 -0.84 -1.66 12.28
N SER A 21 -0.08 -2.62 12.82
CA SER A 21 -0.47 -4.04 12.79
C SER A 21 -1.66 -4.35 13.72
N LEU A 22 -1.99 -3.41 14.62
CA LEU A 22 -3.13 -3.43 15.54
C LEU A 22 -4.25 -2.46 15.14
N ASP A 23 -4.16 -1.78 13.98
CA ASP A 23 -5.22 -0.91 13.48
C ASP A 23 -6.12 -1.68 12.49
N PRO A 24 -7.23 -2.30 12.94
CA PRO A 24 -8.24 -2.82 12.03
C PRO A 24 -9.01 -1.64 11.45
N ASP A 25 -8.54 -1.16 10.31
CA ASP A 25 -9.31 -0.61 9.20
C ASP A 25 -10.70 -0.03 9.55
N TYR A 26 -10.84 1.28 9.35
CA TYR A 26 -12.06 2.08 9.47
C TYR A 26 -13.27 1.41 8.79
N THR A 27 -13.93 0.51 9.52
CA THR A 27 -15.14 -0.22 9.12
C THR A 27 -16.25 0.08 10.11
N LEU A 28 -16.66 1.34 10.16
CA LEU A 28 -18.07 1.65 10.41
C LEU A 28 -18.57 2.51 9.24
N SER A 29 -18.93 1.85 8.15
CA SER A 29 -19.86 2.46 7.20
C SER A 29 -21.21 2.59 7.90
N ASN A 30 -21.61 3.83 8.18
CA ASN A 30 -22.96 4.19 8.57
C ASN A 30 -23.98 3.48 7.67
N THR A 31 -24.79 2.62 8.25
CA THR A 31 -26.05 2.16 7.67
C THR A 31 -27.02 1.89 8.80
N THR A 32 -27.77 2.92 9.20
CA THR A 32 -29.07 2.72 9.84
C THR A 32 -30.12 2.93 8.76
N THR A 33 -30.39 1.87 8.00
CA THR A 33 -31.62 1.77 7.21
C THR A 33 -32.75 1.36 8.14
N VAL A 34 -33.75 2.23 8.20
CA VAL A 34 -35.09 2.02 8.77
C VAL A 34 -35.71 0.77 8.14
N LEU A 35 -36.14 -0.18 8.97
CA LEU A 35 -37.25 -1.09 8.67
C LEU A 35 -38.07 -1.27 9.96
N ASN A 36 -39.31 -0.77 9.89
CA ASN A 36 -40.44 -1.32 10.64
C ASN A 36 -40.74 -2.71 10.08
N ASP A 37 -41.20 -3.62 10.93
CA ASP A 37 -42.38 -4.48 10.71
C ASP A 37 -42.55 -5.39 11.95
N ASP A 38 -43.54 -5.02 12.75
CA ASP A 38 -44.62 -5.81 13.36
C ASP A 38 -44.50 -7.34 13.61
N ASP A 39 -45.05 -7.68 14.78
CA ASP A 39 -45.82 -8.88 15.17
C ASP A 39 -45.18 -10.05 15.97
N ASP A 40 -45.80 -10.20 17.15
CA ASP A 40 -46.21 -11.40 17.91
C ASP A 40 -45.29 -12.08 18.95
N ASP A 41 -45.65 -11.79 20.21
CA ASP A 41 -45.94 -12.67 21.36
C ASP A 41 -45.00 -13.83 21.75
N ASP A 42 -44.50 -13.77 23.00
CA ASP A 42 -44.85 -14.77 24.03
C ASP A 42 -44.34 -14.33 25.43
N ASP A 43 -45.26 -14.43 26.40
CA ASP A 43 -45.14 -14.11 27.83
C ASP A 43 -44.15 -15.01 28.58
N ILE A 44 -43.33 -14.43 29.48
CA ILE A 44 -43.03 -14.99 30.82
C ILE A 44 -42.80 -13.86 31.83
N GLU A 45 -43.78 -13.68 32.72
CA GLU A 45 -43.67 -12.99 34.01
C GLU A 45 -42.83 -13.81 35.01
N SER A 46 -41.97 -13.15 35.77
CA SER A 46 -41.71 -13.53 37.16
C SER A 46 -41.17 -12.35 37.97
N ASP A 47 -41.95 -11.97 38.98
CA ASP A 47 -41.72 -10.95 39.99
C ASP A 47 -40.42 -11.10 40.77
N ILE A 48 -39.69 -9.98 41.00
CA ILE A 48 -39.08 -9.67 42.31
C ILE A 48 -39.19 -8.15 42.53
N ASP A 49 -40.02 -7.81 43.52
CA ASP A 49 -40.18 -6.48 44.12
C ASP A 49 -39.13 -6.29 45.21
N SER A 50 -38.47 -5.12 45.27
CA SER A 50 -38.07 -4.41 46.50
C SER A 50 -37.09 -3.26 46.21
N ASP A 51 -37.60 -2.05 46.45
CA ASP A 51 -36.97 -0.90 47.13
C ASP A 51 -35.48 -0.62 46.90
N LEU A 52 -35.19 0.58 46.37
CA LEU A 52 -34.25 1.57 46.94
C LEU A 52 -34.24 2.83 46.05
N ASP A 53 -35.13 3.78 46.37
CA ASP A 53 -35.00 5.19 46.02
C ASP A 53 -33.80 5.78 46.82
N ASP A 54 -32.64 6.00 46.19
CA ASP A 54 -31.58 6.89 46.74
C ASP A 54 -30.44 7.25 45.77
N ASP A 55 -30.69 7.46 44.47
CA ASP A 55 -29.61 7.80 43.50
C ASP A 55 -29.99 8.86 42.44
N LYS A 56 -30.69 9.92 42.84
CA LYS A 56 -31.04 11.06 41.95
C LYS A 56 -30.20 12.33 42.14
N ASP A 57 -29.37 12.39 43.18
CA ASP A 57 -28.55 13.58 43.47
C ASP A 57 -27.10 13.47 42.98
N LEU A 58 -26.52 12.26 42.85
CA LEU A 58 -25.17 12.09 42.29
C LEU A 58 -25.05 12.35 40.77
N LEU A 59 -26.14 12.19 40.02
CA LEU A 59 -26.15 12.36 38.56
C LEU A 59 -26.25 13.83 38.11
N LYS A 60 -26.66 14.74 38.99
CA LYS A 60 -26.78 16.18 38.66
C LYS A 60 -25.46 16.93 38.80
N ASP A 61 -24.60 16.52 39.73
CA ASP A 61 -23.31 17.17 39.93
C ASP A 61 -22.31 16.83 38.81
N LEU A 62 -22.35 15.60 38.28
CA LEU A 62 -21.53 15.18 37.14
C LEU A 62 -21.90 15.86 35.81
N GLN A 63 -23.12 16.36 35.66
CA GLN A 63 -23.55 17.09 34.46
C GLN A 63 -23.11 18.56 34.48
N ASN A 64 -22.99 19.17 35.66
CA ASN A 64 -22.58 20.57 35.80
C ASN A 64 -21.07 20.78 35.59
N ASP A 65 -20.23 19.82 35.98
CA ASP A 65 -18.77 19.90 35.80
C ASP A 65 -18.33 19.74 34.33
N ASN A 66 -19.09 18.99 33.54
CA ASN A 66 -18.84 18.87 32.10
C ASN A 66 -19.19 20.14 31.33
N GLN A 67 -20.14 20.94 31.82
CA GLN A 67 -20.55 22.19 31.18
C GLN A 67 -19.55 23.32 31.45
N SER A 68 -18.95 23.35 32.63
CA SER A 68 -17.92 24.33 33.00
C SER A 68 -16.57 24.07 32.33
N LEU A 69 -16.15 22.80 32.18
CA LEU A 69 -14.95 22.46 31.41
C LEU A 69 -15.06 22.82 29.91
N ASN A 70 -16.23 22.60 29.31
CA ASN A 70 -16.48 22.93 27.90
C ASN A 70 -16.50 24.44 27.63
N ASN A 71 -16.83 25.26 28.62
CA ASN A 71 -16.82 26.71 28.46
C ASN A 71 -15.39 27.29 28.58
N ILE A 72 -14.51 26.66 29.38
CA ILE A 72 -13.11 27.10 29.53
C ILE A 72 -12.28 26.76 28.29
N THR A 73 -12.47 25.59 27.68
CA THR A 73 -11.79 25.20 26.43
C THR A 73 -12.21 26.06 25.24
N ASN A 74 -13.47 26.50 25.18
CA ASN A 74 -13.97 27.34 24.08
C ASN A 74 -13.44 28.79 24.10
N ASP A 75 -13.18 29.36 25.28
CA ASP A 75 -12.62 30.71 25.39
C ASP A 75 -11.10 30.77 25.14
N THR A 76 -10.40 29.65 25.28
CA THR A 76 -8.93 29.61 25.10
C THR A 76 -8.51 29.48 23.63
N LEU A 77 -9.42 29.08 22.74
CA LEU A 77 -9.16 28.82 21.32
C LEU A 77 -9.51 29.99 20.37
N LYS A 78 -9.97 31.14 20.89
CA LYS A 78 -10.50 32.24 20.05
C LYS A 78 -9.52 33.35 19.68
N ASN A 79 -8.28 33.33 20.16
CA ASN A 79 -7.36 34.45 19.96
C ASN A 79 -5.97 34.00 19.47
N ASP A 80 -5.85 33.72 18.18
CA ASP A 80 -4.58 33.90 17.44
C ASP A 80 -4.89 34.34 16.00
N PRO A 81 -4.36 35.49 15.52
CA PRO A 81 -4.67 36.01 14.20
C PRO A 81 -3.68 35.49 13.14
N ILE A 82 -4.23 35.06 12.00
CA ILE A 82 -3.61 35.00 10.66
C ILE A 82 -2.60 33.85 10.43
N SER A 83 -3.07 32.78 9.77
CA SER A 83 -2.32 32.13 8.68
C SER A 83 -3.29 31.59 7.62
N ASP A 84 -3.70 32.46 6.69
CA ASP A 84 -4.38 32.03 5.47
C ASP A 84 -3.35 31.34 4.55
N SER A 85 -3.07 30.07 4.86
CA SER A 85 -2.50 29.15 3.89
C SER A 85 -3.62 28.70 2.94
N PRO A 86 -3.37 28.55 1.63
CA PRO A 86 -4.39 28.09 0.70
C PRO A 86 -4.74 26.64 1.09
N THR A 87 -5.88 26.46 1.76
CA THR A 87 -6.41 25.16 2.12
C THR A 87 -6.94 24.50 0.86
N LEU A 88 -6.08 23.72 0.19
CA LEU A 88 -6.54 22.66 -0.69
C LEU A 88 -7.58 21.84 0.12
N PRO A 89 -8.76 21.47 -0.43
CA PRO A 89 -9.83 20.89 0.38
C PRO A 89 -9.28 19.71 1.19
N SER A 90 -9.27 19.82 2.52
CA SER A 90 -8.64 18.87 3.44
C SER A 90 -9.14 17.44 3.25
N HIS A 91 -10.39 17.30 2.81
CA HIS A 91 -11.03 16.04 2.47
C HIS A 91 -10.44 15.36 1.23
N PHE A 92 -9.95 16.12 0.25
CA PHE A 92 -9.33 15.57 -0.96
C PHE A 92 -7.91 15.09 -0.66
N TYR A 93 -7.15 15.88 0.12
CA TYR A 93 -5.81 15.49 0.57
C TYR A 93 -5.85 14.25 1.47
N SER A 94 -6.80 14.18 2.40
CA SER A 94 -6.96 13.03 3.29
C SER A 94 -7.37 11.77 2.52
N ILE A 95 -8.26 11.85 1.53
CA ILE A 95 -8.61 10.70 0.67
C ILE A 95 -7.41 10.21 -0.14
N ILE A 96 -6.64 11.14 -0.74
CA ILE A 96 -5.47 10.81 -1.56
C ILE A 96 -4.40 10.09 -0.73
N HIS A 97 -4.11 10.61 0.47
CA HIS A 97 -3.16 9.97 1.38
C HIS A 97 -3.70 8.68 1.99
N LYS A 98 -4.97 8.66 2.44
CA LYS A 98 -5.61 7.48 3.05
C LYS A 98 -5.63 6.28 2.12
N HIS A 99 -5.83 6.48 0.82
CA HIS A 99 -5.83 5.37 -0.14
C HIS A 99 -4.45 5.10 -0.77
N GLU A 100 -3.39 5.82 -0.37
CA GLU A 100 -2.05 5.79 -0.98
C GLU A 100 -2.11 5.96 -2.52
N LEU A 101 -3.05 6.77 -3.02
CA LEU A 101 -3.39 6.83 -4.44
C LEU A 101 -2.21 7.27 -5.33
N PRO A 102 -1.43 8.33 -5.01
CA PRO A 102 -0.33 8.77 -5.86
C PRO A 102 0.77 7.72 -5.98
N ARG A 103 1.07 7.02 -4.87
CA ARG A 103 2.02 5.91 -4.85
C ARG A 103 1.57 4.79 -5.77
N LYS A 104 0.30 4.38 -5.67
CA LYS A 104 -0.27 3.32 -6.51
C LYS A 104 -0.28 3.70 -7.99
N LEU A 105 -0.62 4.95 -8.31
CA LEU A 105 -0.56 5.45 -9.69
C LEU A 105 0.87 5.45 -10.23
N PHE A 106 1.85 5.88 -9.42
CA PHE A 106 3.25 5.79 -9.78
C PHE A 106 3.67 4.34 -10.01
N HIS A 107 3.29 3.42 -9.12
CA HIS A 107 3.58 1.99 -9.26
C HIS A 107 3.00 1.39 -10.54
N ILE A 108 1.72 1.66 -10.84
CA ILE A 108 1.06 1.24 -12.08
C ILE A 108 1.79 1.80 -13.31
N SER A 109 2.22 3.06 -13.26
CA SER A 109 2.91 3.73 -14.36
C SER A 109 4.22 3.02 -14.75
N ILE A 110 4.90 2.38 -13.80
CA ILE A 110 6.14 1.66 -14.05
C ILE A 110 5.90 0.43 -14.94
N GLY A 111 4.75 -0.23 -14.80
CA GLY A 111 4.36 -1.32 -15.71
C GLY A 111 4.22 -0.84 -17.16
N PHE A 112 3.56 0.31 -17.37
CA PHE A 112 3.45 0.93 -18.70
C PHE A 112 4.80 1.40 -19.24
N LEU A 113 5.64 2.01 -18.39
CA LEU A 113 7.00 2.40 -18.76
C LEU A 113 7.84 1.19 -19.19
N THR A 114 7.70 0.06 -18.50
CA THR A 114 8.42 -1.18 -18.82
C THR A 114 8.03 -1.71 -20.20
N ILE A 115 6.73 -1.72 -20.52
CA ILE A 115 6.25 -2.09 -21.86
C ILE A 115 6.78 -1.08 -22.89
N TYR A 116 6.72 0.22 -22.62
CA TYR A 116 7.26 1.25 -23.50
C TYR A 116 8.75 1.04 -23.80
N LEU A 117 9.56 0.75 -22.79
CA LEU A 117 10.99 0.46 -22.97
C LEU A 117 11.19 -0.80 -23.82
N HIS A 118 10.40 -1.86 -23.61
CA HIS A 118 10.48 -3.08 -24.40
C HIS A 118 10.14 -2.86 -25.87
N ILE A 119 9.05 -2.15 -26.19
CA ILE A 119 8.66 -1.90 -27.59
C ILE A 119 9.63 -0.97 -28.34
N ASN A 120 10.45 -0.21 -27.61
CA ASN A 120 11.55 0.59 -28.18
C ASN A 120 12.89 -0.18 -28.21
N GLY A 121 12.90 -1.47 -27.86
CA GLY A 121 14.08 -2.34 -27.97
C GLY A 121 15.11 -2.22 -26.85
N TYR A 122 14.77 -1.56 -25.74
CA TYR A 122 15.67 -1.51 -24.58
C TYR A 122 15.76 -2.90 -23.91
N LYS A 123 16.99 -3.36 -23.68
CA LYS A 123 17.26 -4.60 -22.94
C LYS A 123 17.37 -4.31 -21.45
N THR A 124 16.82 -5.17 -20.60
CA THR A 124 16.90 -5.06 -19.13
C THR A 124 18.35 -4.99 -18.62
N LYS A 125 19.26 -5.71 -19.30
CA LYS A 125 20.71 -5.66 -19.05
C LYS A 125 21.36 -4.28 -19.25
N ASN A 126 20.73 -3.37 -19.97
CA ASN A 126 21.23 -2.01 -20.15
C ASN A 126 20.62 -1.05 -19.11
N VAL A 127 19.49 -1.41 -18.49
CA VAL A 127 18.73 -0.56 -17.58
C VAL A 127 19.25 -0.67 -16.13
N TRP A 128 19.80 -1.82 -15.72
CA TRP A 128 20.20 -2.03 -14.32
C TRP A 128 21.26 -1.03 -13.82
N GLN A 129 22.15 -0.54 -14.67
CA GLN A 129 23.18 0.43 -14.29
C GLN A 129 22.59 1.80 -13.98
N SER A 130 21.68 2.28 -14.84
CA SER A 130 20.91 3.50 -14.59
C SER A 130 20.06 3.35 -13.34
N ASN A 131 19.52 2.15 -13.11
CA ASN A 131 18.74 1.88 -11.90
C ASN A 131 19.61 1.89 -10.63
N LEU A 132 20.82 1.32 -10.69
CA LEU A 132 21.77 1.36 -9.59
C LEU A 132 22.17 2.80 -9.25
N LEU A 133 22.38 3.65 -10.26
CA LEU A 133 22.62 5.07 -10.03
C LEU A 133 21.45 5.75 -9.32
N ALA A 134 20.20 5.44 -9.71
CA ALA A 134 19.01 5.93 -9.02
C ALA A 134 18.96 5.47 -7.55
N VAL A 135 19.28 4.21 -7.26
CA VAL A 135 19.38 3.69 -5.88
C VAL A 135 20.40 4.48 -5.07
N ILE A 136 21.61 4.70 -5.61
CA ILE A 136 22.67 5.45 -4.92
C ILE A 136 22.20 6.87 -4.61
N ILE A 137 21.54 7.54 -5.56
CA ILE A 137 21.02 8.90 -5.36
C ILE A 137 19.94 8.91 -4.28
N ILE A 138 18.92 8.06 -4.38
CA ILE A 138 17.79 8.02 -3.44
C ILE A 138 18.27 7.63 -2.03
N PHE A 139 19.17 6.64 -1.93
CA PHE A 139 19.76 6.25 -0.64
C PHE A 139 20.58 7.38 -0.03
N SER A 140 21.32 8.15 -0.83
CA SER A 140 22.06 9.32 -0.35
C SER A 140 21.13 10.41 0.18
N LEU A 141 19.97 10.62 -0.47
CA LEU A 141 18.94 11.53 0.02
C LEU A 141 18.34 11.05 1.34
N ASP A 142 18.12 9.75 1.50
CA ASP A 142 17.67 9.14 2.77
C ASP A 142 18.69 9.37 3.90
N LEU A 143 19.99 9.18 3.63
CA LEU A 143 21.03 9.48 4.60
C LEU A 143 21.04 10.96 5.00
N LEU A 144 20.89 11.88 4.03
CA LEU A 144 20.82 13.31 4.32
C LEU A 144 19.58 13.64 5.18
N ARG A 145 18.45 13.01 4.85
CA ARG A 145 17.18 13.14 5.54
C ARG A 145 17.23 12.70 7.00
N PHE A 146 17.86 11.56 7.30
CA PHE A 146 17.98 11.08 8.68
C PHE A 146 18.91 11.93 9.54
N ASN A 147 19.89 12.60 8.92
CA ASN A 147 20.85 13.43 9.64
C ASN A 147 20.43 14.89 9.78
N TRP A 148 19.45 15.37 9.00
CA TRP A 148 19.07 16.78 8.99
C TRP A 148 17.54 16.99 9.06
N PRO A 149 16.99 17.33 10.24
CA PRO A 149 15.54 17.46 10.44
C PRO A 149 14.86 18.50 9.53
N TYR A 150 15.54 19.62 9.25
CA TYR A 150 14.99 20.65 8.34
C TYR A 150 14.92 20.14 6.89
N PHE A 151 15.94 19.40 6.44
CA PHE A 151 15.90 18.76 5.13
C PHE A 151 14.82 17.69 5.08
N ASN A 152 14.62 16.91 6.14
CA ASN A 152 13.51 15.95 6.21
C ASN A 152 12.15 16.63 6.04
N HIS A 153 11.92 17.75 6.71
CA HIS A 153 10.69 18.51 6.55
C HIS A 153 10.49 18.99 5.10
N LEU A 154 11.53 19.58 4.48
CA LEU A 154 11.46 20.03 3.08
C LEU A 154 11.23 18.85 2.11
N TYR A 155 11.87 17.71 2.36
CA TYR A 155 11.70 16.49 1.58
C TYR A 155 10.25 15.99 1.68
N CYS A 156 9.69 15.88 2.89
CA CYS A 156 8.30 15.49 3.08
C CYS A 156 7.31 16.47 2.42
N LEU A 157 7.59 17.77 2.40
CA LEU A 157 6.75 18.74 1.69
C LEU A 157 6.74 18.55 0.17
N THR A 158 7.84 18.06 -0.41
CA THR A 158 8.00 17.95 -1.86
C THR A 158 7.61 16.57 -2.40
N VAL A 159 7.99 15.49 -1.71
CA VAL A 159 7.76 14.10 -2.16
C VAL A 159 6.94 13.27 -1.18
N GLY A 160 6.50 13.84 -0.05
CA GLY A 160 5.73 13.12 0.96
C GLY A 160 4.40 12.57 0.45
N PHE A 161 3.82 13.16 -0.59
CA PHE A 161 2.60 12.64 -1.26
C PHE A 161 2.79 11.24 -1.86
N LEU A 162 4.04 10.80 -2.10
CA LEU A 162 4.38 9.47 -2.61
C LEU A 162 4.76 8.49 -1.48
N MET A 163 5.06 9.00 -0.29
CA MET A 163 5.60 8.22 0.83
C MET A 163 4.51 7.72 1.79
N ARG A 164 4.81 6.63 2.49
CA ARG A 164 4.03 6.20 3.69
C ARG A 164 4.46 6.95 4.93
N GLU A 165 3.60 7.01 5.94
CA GLU A 165 3.90 7.67 7.22
C GLU A 165 5.11 7.04 7.92
N ARG A 166 5.20 5.69 7.94
CA ARG A 166 6.38 4.99 8.48
C ARG A 166 7.69 5.36 7.76
N GLU A 167 7.63 5.73 6.49
CA GLU A 167 8.80 6.07 5.69
C GLU A 167 9.35 7.47 6.03
N ILE A 168 8.66 8.28 6.82
CA ILE A 168 9.17 9.59 7.29
C ILE A 168 10.47 9.43 8.11
N ASN A 169 10.51 8.38 8.94
CA ASN A 169 11.63 8.09 9.84
C ASN A 169 12.33 6.75 9.53
N SER A 170 11.99 6.11 8.42
CA SER A 170 12.62 4.85 7.98
C SER A 170 13.01 4.93 6.50
N ILE A 171 13.77 3.94 6.04
CA ILE A 171 14.26 3.85 4.65
C ILE A 171 13.08 3.86 3.68
N ASN A 172 13.18 4.66 2.62
CA ASN A 172 12.13 4.80 1.62
C ASN A 172 11.88 3.47 0.89
N GLY A 173 10.59 3.07 0.79
CA GLY A 173 10.17 1.84 0.11
C GLY A 173 10.65 1.73 -1.34
N VAL A 174 10.87 2.85 -2.03
CA VAL A 174 11.40 2.90 -3.40
C VAL A 174 12.79 2.26 -3.49
N ILE A 175 13.59 2.27 -2.43
CA ILE A 175 14.92 1.65 -2.43
C ILE A 175 14.79 0.12 -2.53
N TYR A 176 13.90 -0.48 -1.73
CA TYR A 176 13.59 -1.90 -1.79
C TYR A 176 13.07 -2.32 -3.18
N PHE A 177 12.16 -1.50 -3.72
CA PHE A 177 11.66 -1.66 -5.09
C PHE A 177 12.80 -1.73 -6.11
N GLN A 178 13.68 -0.73 -6.13
CA GLN A 178 14.74 -0.66 -7.15
C GLN A 178 15.78 -1.76 -6.98
N ILE A 179 16.12 -2.14 -5.75
CA ILE A 179 17.01 -3.28 -5.50
C ILE A 179 16.38 -4.58 -6.02
N GLY A 180 15.09 -4.81 -5.78
CA GLY A 180 14.36 -5.96 -6.31
C GLY A 180 14.39 -6.01 -7.84
N LEU A 181 14.24 -4.87 -8.51
CA LEU A 181 14.37 -4.79 -9.96
C LEU A 181 15.80 -5.10 -10.45
N ILE A 182 16.82 -4.55 -9.80
CA ILE A 182 18.23 -4.82 -10.15
C ILE A 182 18.53 -6.32 -10.07
N LEU A 183 18.18 -6.95 -8.94
CA LEU A 183 18.39 -8.38 -8.75
C LEU A 183 17.61 -9.20 -9.79
N THR A 184 16.38 -8.80 -10.10
CA THR A 184 15.56 -9.43 -11.15
C THR A 184 16.21 -9.29 -12.53
N PHE A 185 16.79 -8.14 -12.86
CA PHE A 185 17.51 -7.92 -14.13
C PHE A 185 18.81 -8.72 -14.23
N ILE A 186 19.50 -8.94 -13.12
CA ILE A 186 20.74 -9.70 -13.07
C ILE A 186 20.46 -11.20 -13.25
N PHE A 187 19.46 -11.73 -12.56
CA PHE A 187 19.22 -13.18 -12.50
C PHE A 187 18.24 -13.71 -13.56
N GLN A 188 17.32 -12.89 -14.06
CA GLN A 188 16.28 -13.35 -14.98
C GLN A 188 16.55 -12.95 -16.44
N LYS A 189 15.94 -13.70 -17.37
CA LYS A 189 15.86 -13.32 -18.77
C LYS A 189 14.93 -12.12 -18.95
N GLN A 190 15.08 -11.42 -20.07
CA GLN A 190 14.40 -10.16 -20.33
C GLN A 190 12.88 -10.25 -20.20
N ASP A 191 12.25 -11.30 -20.73
CA ASP A 191 10.81 -11.51 -20.67
C ASP A 191 10.31 -11.79 -19.26
N VAL A 192 11.01 -12.66 -18.53
CA VAL A 192 10.71 -12.95 -17.12
C VAL A 192 10.88 -11.71 -16.26
N SER A 193 11.93 -10.89 -16.49
CA SER A 193 12.11 -9.63 -15.79
C SER A 193 10.97 -8.64 -16.05
N ILE A 194 10.54 -8.48 -17.31
CA ILE A 194 9.41 -7.62 -17.67
C ILE A 194 8.14 -8.10 -16.98
N MET A 195 7.87 -9.42 -17.02
CA MET A 195 6.72 -9.99 -16.33
C MET A 195 6.77 -9.77 -14.83
N SER A 196 7.91 -9.96 -14.18
CA SER A 196 8.08 -9.72 -12.74
C SER A 196 7.75 -8.28 -12.36
N ILE A 197 8.13 -7.31 -13.21
CA ILE A 197 7.77 -5.90 -13.03
C ILE A 197 6.28 -5.67 -13.22
N LEU A 198 5.64 -6.29 -14.22
CA LEU A 198 4.20 -6.15 -14.44
C LEU A 198 3.40 -6.74 -13.27
N LEU A 199 3.82 -7.89 -12.74
CA LEU A 199 3.18 -8.50 -11.58
C LEU A 199 3.36 -7.64 -10.33
N LEU A 200 4.56 -7.13 -10.07
CA LEU A 200 4.77 -6.17 -9.00
C LEU A 200 3.94 -4.89 -9.22
N SER A 201 3.90 -4.33 -10.43
CA SER A 201 3.29 -3.02 -10.67
C SER A 201 1.76 -3.08 -10.66
N TRP A 202 1.18 -4.08 -11.32
CA TRP A 202 -0.26 -4.17 -11.54
C TRP A 202 -0.94 -5.14 -10.60
N SER A 203 -0.40 -6.36 -10.42
CA SER A 203 -1.03 -7.36 -9.55
C SER A 203 -0.97 -6.98 -8.08
N ASP A 204 0.17 -6.46 -7.59
CA ASP A 204 0.28 -5.98 -6.21
C ASP A 204 -0.61 -4.75 -5.95
N THR A 205 -0.68 -3.82 -6.90
CA THR A 205 -1.59 -2.67 -6.78
C THR A 205 -3.05 -3.12 -6.77
N ALA A 206 -3.42 -4.11 -7.59
CA ALA A 206 -4.77 -4.67 -7.59
C ALA A 206 -5.07 -5.37 -6.26
N ALA A 207 -4.15 -6.19 -5.74
CA ALA A 207 -4.30 -6.87 -4.46
C ALA A 207 -4.44 -5.87 -3.30
N SER A 208 -3.58 -4.86 -3.22
CA SER A 208 -3.64 -3.86 -2.15
C SER A 208 -4.85 -2.93 -2.27
N THR A 209 -5.34 -2.64 -3.49
CA THR A 209 -6.50 -1.77 -3.68
C THR A 209 -7.81 -2.49 -3.40
N ILE A 210 -7.99 -3.68 -3.99
CA ILE A 210 -9.21 -4.47 -3.79
C ILE A 210 -9.19 -5.13 -2.40
N GLY A 211 -8.04 -5.60 -1.94
CA GLY A 211 -7.87 -6.23 -0.63
C GLY A 211 -8.11 -5.27 0.53
N ARG A 212 -7.71 -3.99 0.44
CA ARG A 212 -8.07 -2.99 1.47
C ARG A 212 -9.56 -2.63 1.42
N ASN A 213 -10.13 -2.48 0.23
CA ASN A 213 -11.53 -2.06 0.12
C ASN A 213 -12.55 -3.17 0.44
N PHE A 214 -12.20 -4.44 0.20
CA PHE A 214 -13.15 -5.55 0.27
C PHE A 214 -12.61 -6.77 1.02
N GLY A 215 -11.38 -6.74 1.52
CA GLY A 215 -10.73 -7.90 2.13
C GLY A 215 -11.47 -8.47 3.35
N TYR A 216 -12.19 -7.61 4.07
CA TYR A 216 -13.04 -7.98 5.22
C TYR A 216 -14.17 -8.96 4.86
N LEU A 217 -14.55 -9.04 3.58
CA LEU A 217 -15.57 -9.98 3.08
C LEU A 217 -15.02 -11.40 2.85
N SER A 218 -13.74 -11.66 3.15
CA SER A 218 -13.09 -12.94 2.85
C SER A 218 -12.16 -13.41 3.96
N PRO A 219 -11.83 -14.71 4.01
CA PRO A 219 -10.80 -15.21 4.91
C PRO A 219 -9.46 -14.52 4.66
N LYS A 220 -8.71 -14.29 5.74
CA LYS A 220 -7.32 -13.85 5.68
C LYS A 220 -6.42 -15.03 5.28
N ILE A 221 -5.52 -14.80 4.32
CA ILE A 221 -4.48 -15.74 3.90
C ILE A 221 -3.24 -15.58 4.80
N SER A 222 -2.94 -14.36 5.21
CA SER A 222 -1.89 -14.00 6.17
C SER A 222 -2.39 -12.85 7.06
N ASN A 223 -1.60 -12.43 8.05
CA ASN A 223 -1.97 -11.40 9.04
C ASN A 223 -2.56 -10.13 8.40
N SER A 224 -2.01 -9.71 7.25
CA SER A 224 -2.36 -8.50 6.50
C SER A 224 -2.96 -8.74 5.11
N LYS A 225 -3.14 -10.01 4.70
CA LYS A 225 -3.47 -10.37 3.30
C LYS A 225 -4.80 -11.11 3.23
N SER A 226 -5.68 -10.70 2.32
CA SER A 226 -7.03 -11.28 2.16
C SER A 226 -7.14 -12.14 0.91
N LEU A 227 -8.05 -13.13 0.93
CA LEU A 227 -8.31 -13.98 -0.23
C LEU A 227 -8.80 -13.17 -1.44
N ILE A 228 -9.60 -12.13 -1.21
CA ILE A 228 -10.05 -11.22 -2.27
C ILE A 228 -8.86 -10.46 -2.89
N GLY A 229 -7.91 -9.99 -2.08
CA GLY A 229 -6.69 -9.35 -2.57
C GLY A 229 -5.87 -10.29 -3.45
N SER A 230 -5.63 -11.52 -3.00
CA SER A 230 -4.88 -12.49 -3.79
C SER A 230 -5.63 -12.92 -5.06
N MET A 231 -6.97 -12.97 -5.06
CA MET A 231 -7.77 -13.18 -6.28
C MET A 231 -7.62 -12.03 -7.28
N ALA A 232 -7.57 -10.79 -6.79
CA ALA A 232 -7.28 -9.63 -7.63
C ALA A 232 -5.88 -9.69 -8.27
N ALA A 233 -4.87 -10.11 -7.50
CA ALA A 233 -3.53 -10.37 -8.03
C ALA A 233 -3.54 -11.48 -9.10
N PHE A 234 -4.29 -12.56 -8.86
CA PHE A 234 -4.44 -13.67 -9.81
C PHE A 234 -5.00 -13.21 -11.16
N ILE A 235 -6.14 -12.52 -11.14
CA ILE A 235 -6.81 -12.05 -12.37
C ILE A 235 -5.91 -11.06 -13.12
N THR A 236 -5.32 -10.12 -12.40
CA THR A 236 -4.44 -9.10 -12.99
C THR A 236 -3.15 -9.74 -13.53
N GLY A 237 -2.62 -10.78 -12.88
CA GLY A 237 -1.43 -11.49 -13.32
C GLY A 237 -1.68 -12.30 -14.60
N MET A 238 -2.82 -12.97 -14.67
CA MET A 238 -3.29 -13.65 -15.88
C MET A 238 -3.45 -12.67 -17.04
N PHE A 239 -4.11 -11.54 -16.79
CA PHE A 239 -4.26 -10.47 -17.78
C PHE A 239 -2.90 -9.93 -18.25
N SER A 240 -1.98 -9.64 -17.32
CA SER A 240 -0.65 -9.11 -17.64
C SER A 240 0.16 -10.06 -18.52
N CYS A 241 0.11 -11.36 -18.21
CA CYS A 241 0.80 -12.40 -18.98
C CYS A 241 0.22 -12.52 -20.39
N TYR A 242 -1.11 -12.58 -20.51
CA TYR A 242 -1.78 -12.64 -21.81
C TYR A 242 -1.50 -11.39 -22.65
N LEU A 243 -1.57 -10.19 -22.05
CA LEU A 243 -1.23 -8.94 -22.72
C LEU A 243 0.21 -8.97 -23.23
N PHE A 244 1.17 -9.35 -22.39
CA PHE A 244 2.58 -9.32 -22.76
C PHE A 244 2.92 -10.39 -23.81
N TYR A 245 2.76 -11.67 -23.49
CA TYR A 245 3.16 -12.76 -24.38
C TYR A 245 2.19 -12.99 -25.55
N GLY A 246 0.90 -12.66 -25.39
CA GLY A 246 -0.13 -12.88 -26.40
C GLY A 246 -0.31 -11.71 -27.37
N ILE A 247 -0.05 -10.47 -26.95
CA ILE A 247 -0.32 -9.27 -27.76
C ILE A 247 0.96 -8.49 -28.05
N ILE A 248 1.74 -8.14 -27.03
CA ILE A 248 2.93 -7.28 -27.20
C ILE A 248 4.06 -8.03 -27.91
N VAL A 249 4.43 -9.21 -27.42
CA VAL A 249 5.57 -9.99 -27.97
C VAL A 249 5.38 -10.34 -29.45
N PRO A 250 4.22 -10.87 -29.91
CA PRO A 250 4.01 -11.17 -31.32
C PRO A 250 4.01 -9.93 -32.23
N LYS A 251 3.70 -8.75 -31.69
CA LYS A 251 3.74 -7.47 -32.43
C LYS A 251 5.16 -6.92 -32.59
N PHE A 252 6.09 -7.29 -31.70
CA PHE A 252 7.49 -6.85 -31.71
C PHE A 252 8.48 -8.04 -31.62
N PRO A 253 8.40 -9.02 -32.53
CA PRO A 253 9.17 -10.26 -32.43
C PRO A 253 10.70 -10.06 -32.52
N GLN A 254 11.15 -8.96 -33.12
CA GLN A 254 12.57 -8.61 -33.20
C GLN A 254 13.23 -8.39 -31.84
N TYR A 255 12.45 -8.10 -30.78
CA TYR A 255 12.95 -7.88 -29.44
C TYR A 255 12.78 -9.11 -28.52
N SER A 256 12.22 -10.22 -29.03
CA SER A 256 11.91 -11.41 -28.24
C SER A 256 12.78 -12.64 -28.57
N ILE A 257 13.89 -12.45 -29.28
CA ILE A 257 14.74 -13.54 -29.78
C ILE A 257 15.33 -14.39 -28.63
N ASP A 258 15.76 -13.74 -27.54
CA ASP A 258 16.47 -14.39 -26.42
C ASP A 258 15.57 -14.68 -25.20
N PHE A 259 14.25 -14.74 -25.41
CA PHE A 259 13.28 -14.92 -24.34
C PHE A 259 13.35 -16.33 -23.72
N GLU A 260 13.07 -16.42 -22.43
CA GLU A 260 12.99 -17.71 -21.75
C GLU A 260 11.80 -18.52 -22.27
N TYR A 261 10.65 -17.86 -22.44
CA TYR A 261 9.45 -18.46 -23.05
C TYR A 261 9.46 -18.31 -24.57
N ASN A 262 9.36 -19.43 -25.26
CA ASN A 262 9.15 -19.49 -26.70
C ASN A 262 8.04 -20.52 -27.01
N PRO A 263 6.91 -20.10 -27.59
CA PRO A 263 5.76 -21.00 -27.82
C PRO A 263 6.05 -22.13 -28.82
N LEU A 264 7.11 -22.02 -29.64
CA LEU A 264 7.49 -23.07 -30.59
C LEU A 264 8.25 -24.22 -29.91
N ASN A 265 8.96 -23.92 -28.82
CA ASN A 265 9.86 -24.86 -28.13
C ASN A 265 9.40 -25.15 -26.69
N ASN A 266 8.15 -24.82 -26.36
CA ASN A 266 7.61 -24.98 -25.02
C ASN A 266 6.23 -25.65 -25.10
N GLN A 267 6.03 -26.68 -24.30
CA GLN A 267 4.78 -27.45 -24.23
C GLN A 267 3.66 -26.67 -23.52
N ILE A 268 4.03 -25.64 -22.74
CA ILE A 268 3.07 -24.78 -22.03
C ILE A 268 2.51 -23.77 -23.02
N ASN A 269 1.23 -23.95 -23.37
CA ASN A 269 0.52 -22.97 -24.20
C ASN A 269 0.26 -21.66 -23.44
N LEU A 270 -0.10 -20.60 -24.17
CA LEU A 270 -0.29 -19.26 -23.61
C LEU A 270 -1.38 -19.20 -22.53
N LEU A 271 -2.46 -19.97 -22.66
CA LEU A 271 -3.54 -19.99 -21.68
C LEU A 271 -3.04 -20.57 -20.35
N THR A 272 -2.37 -21.72 -20.40
CA THR A 272 -1.75 -22.36 -19.23
C THR A 272 -0.70 -21.46 -18.61
N LEU A 273 0.16 -20.82 -19.41
CA LEU A 273 1.15 -19.87 -18.91
C LEU A 273 0.48 -18.69 -18.20
N SER A 274 -0.63 -18.16 -18.75
CA SER A 274 -1.35 -17.03 -18.16
C SER A 274 -2.03 -17.42 -16.84
N LEU A 275 -2.65 -18.60 -16.76
CA LEU A 275 -3.22 -19.13 -15.51
C LEU A 275 -2.12 -19.33 -14.45
N LEU A 276 -0.99 -19.92 -14.83
CA LEU A 276 0.15 -20.11 -13.93
C LEU A 276 0.77 -18.77 -13.51
N SER A 277 0.83 -17.78 -14.40
CA SER A 277 1.31 -16.44 -14.06
C SER A 277 0.38 -15.74 -13.07
N GLY A 278 -0.94 -15.91 -13.21
CA GLY A 278 -1.91 -15.45 -12.22
C GLY A 278 -1.66 -16.11 -10.86
N PHE A 279 -1.49 -17.43 -10.83
CA PHE A 279 -1.20 -18.16 -9.60
C PHE A 279 0.11 -17.70 -8.95
N ILE A 280 1.17 -17.50 -9.76
CA ILE A 280 2.46 -16.98 -9.31
C ILE A 280 2.31 -15.58 -8.72
N ALA A 281 1.48 -14.72 -9.32
CA ALA A 281 1.23 -13.39 -8.80
C ALA A 281 0.57 -13.44 -7.42
N SER A 282 -0.51 -14.23 -7.28
CA SER A 282 -1.19 -14.42 -5.98
C SER A 282 -0.30 -15.08 -4.93
N LEU A 283 0.54 -16.04 -5.35
CA LEU A 283 1.45 -16.74 -4.44
C LEU A 283 2.57 -15.80 -3.96
N SER A 284 3.18 -15.04 -4.86
CA SER A 284 4.26 -14.11 -4.51
C SER A 284 3.75 -12.97 -3.62
N GLU A 285 2.50 -12.53 -3.83
CA GLU A 285 1.83 -11.53 -3.00
C GLU A 285 1.47 -12.06 -1.59
N GLY A 286 1.09 -13.34 -1.49
CA GLY A 286 0.73 -13.98 -0.23
C GLY A 286 1.91 -14.48 0.61
N ILE A 287 3.11 -14.62 0.02
CA ILE A 287 4.33 -14.97 0.76
C ILE A 287 4.85 -13.73 1.47
N ASP A 288 4.57 -13.64 2.77
CA ASP A 288 5.14 -12.63 3.65
C ASP A 288 6.47 -13.13 4.24
N ILE A 289 7.58 -12.48 3.88
CA ILE A 289 8.90 -12.79 4.46
C ILE A 289 9.15 -11.77 5.57
N ILE A 290 9.01 -12.23 6.81
CA ILE A 290 9.10 -11.42 8.03
C ILE A 290 10.24 -10.40 7.95
N GLY A 291 9.87 -9.11 7.97
CA GLY A 291 10.80 -7.99 8.02
C GLY A 291 11.38 -7.54 6.67
N ILE A 292 10.97 -8.13 5.54
CA ILE A 292 11.38 -7.73 4.20
C ILE A 292 10.20 -7.06 3.47
N ASP A 293 10.46 -5.93 2.81
CA ASP A 293 9.42 -5.20 2.07
C ASP A 293 8.98 -5.94 0.79
N ASP A 294 7.67 -6.01 0.56
CA ASP A 294 7.03 -6.64 -0.60
C ASP A 294 7.57 -6.13 -1.95
N ASN A 295 7.98 -4.86 -2.01
CA ASN A 295 8.56 -4.28 -3.23
C ASN A 295 9.89 -4.93 -3.63
N LEU A 296 10.59 -5.57 -2.69
CA LEU A 296 11.79 -6.36 -2.95
C LEU A 296 11.45 -7.83 -3.26
N THR A 297 10.55 -8.43 -2.48
CA THR A 297 10.29 -9.89 -2.53
C THR A 297 9.47 -10.31 -3.74
N ILE A 298 8.37 -9.60 -4.06
CA ILE A 298 7.44 -9.95 -5.14
C ILE A 298 8.14 -10.11 -6.50
N PRO A 299 8.93 -9.15 -7.02
CA PRO A 299 9.55 -9.31 -8.34
C PRO A 299 10.57 -10.47 -8.36
N LEU A 300 11.24 -10.73 -7.23
CA LEU A 300 12.21 -11.83 -7.14
C LEU A 300 11.53 -13.19 -7.12
N LEU A 301 10.54 -13.36 -6.24
CA LEU A 301 9.77 -14.59 -6.12
C LEU A 301 9.03 -14.90 -7.42
N SER A 302 8.30 -13.92 -7.97
CA SER A 302 7.56 -14.11 -9.21
C SER A 302 8.48 -14.42 -10.38
N GLY A 303 9.65 -13.76 -10.47
CA GLY A 303 10.66 -14.07 -11.48
C GLY A 303 11.24 -15.48 -11.35
N ILE A 304 11.57 -15.91 -10.14
CA ILE A 304 12.05 -17.27 -9.87
C ILE A 304 10.98 -18.29 -10.26
N PHE A 305 9.74 -18.14 -9.78
CA PHE A 305 8.68 -19.10 -10.05
C PHE A 305 8.33 -19.17 -11.53
N LEU A 306 8.18 -18.03 -12.20
CA LEU A 306 7.84 -17.98 -13.63
C LEU A 306 8.95 -18.57 -14.50
N SER A 307 10.22 -18.25 -14.20
CA SER A 307 11.39 -18.83 -14.88
C SER A 307 11.41 -20.35 -14.78
N ASN A 308 11.14 -20.90 -13.59
CA ASN A 308 11.09 -22.34 -13.37
C ASN A 308 9.90 -22.99 -14.10
N VAL A 309 8.70 -22.40 -14.04
CA VAL A 309 7.53 -22.89 -14.78
C VAL A 309 7.82 -22.97 -16.27
N ILE A 310 8.39 -21.90 -16.86
CA ILE A 310 8.74 -21.89 -18.28
C ILE A 310 9.76 -22.98 -18.61
N LYS A 311 10.79 -23.17 -17.77
CA LYS A 311 11.82 -24.20 -17.98
C LYS A 311 11.28 -25.62 -17.87
N LEU A 312 10.31 -25.88 -17.00
CA LEU A 312 9.66 -27.19 -16.88
C LEU A 312 8.87 -27.58 -18.13
N GLY A 313 8.46 -26.60 -18.94
CA GLY A 313 7.75 -26.83 -20.20
C GLY A 313 8.65 -27.02 -21.42
N LYS A 314 9.97 -26.86 -21.30
CA LYS A 314 10.94 -27.11 -22.39
C LYS A 314 11.20 -28.60 -22.54
#